data_AF-W6VEU6-F1
#
_entry.id   AF-W6VEU6-F1
#
_cell.length_a   1.000
_cell.length_b   1.000
_cell.length_c   1.000
_cell.angle_alpha   90.00
_cell.angle_beta   90.00
_cell.angle_gamma   90.00
#
_symmetry.space_group_name_H-M   'P 1'
#
loop_
_entity.id
_entity.type
_entity.pdbx_description
1 polymer ?
#
loop_
_entity_poly.entity_id
_entity_poly.type
_entity_poly.pdbx_seq_one_letter_code
_entity_poly.pdbx_strand_id
1 'polypeptide(L)'
;MILAPNFPDDHAMHLLMQLLHEELGLPERKTLSLTTSINFDLGCDGSDARHLMEALEEQFAIDLVDYDAYRYFQPEGFDVFLKRRAKGRGDKAPLTIGMLYQAVKLQRWDTKALEGIS
;
A
#
# COMPACT_ATOMS: atom_id res chain seq x y z
N MET A 1 -2.21 10.26 -15.03
CA MET A 1 -3.19 9.39 -14.34
C MET A 1 -4.55 10.06 -14.38
N ILE A 2 -5.65 9.31 -14.30
CA ILE A 2 -7.00 9.86 -14.14
C ILE A 2 -7.47 9.51 -12.72
N LEU A 3 -7.96 10.48 -11.96
CA LEU A 3 -8.50 10.25 -10.61
C LEU A 3 -10.02 10.08 -10.69
N ALA A 4 -10.59 9.20 -9.86
CA ALA A 4 -12.02 9.02 -9.77
C ALA A 4 -12.73 10.31 -9.27
N PRO A 5 -14.02 10.54 -9.60
CA PRO A 5 -14.71 11.79 -9.26
C PRO A 5 -14.79 12.14 -7.76
N ASN A 6 -14.72 11.13 -6.89
CA ASN A 6 -14.80 11.28 -5.43
C ASN A 6 -13.43 11.14 -4.77
N PHE A 7 -12.35 11.33 -5.52
CA PHE A 7 -11.01 11.22 -4.98
C PHE A 7 -10.72 12.42 -4.06
N PRO A 8 -10.21 12.22 -2.83
CA PRO A 8 -9.87 13.31 -1.93
C PRO A 8 -8.91 14.31 -2.57
N ASP A 9 -9.21 15.60 -2.44
CA ASP A 9 -8.41 16.72 -2.97
C ASP A 9 -7.83 17.53 -1.80
N ASP A 10 -7.07 16.86 -0.94
CA ASP A 10 -6.37 17.50 0.18
C ASP A 10 -4.87 17.22 0.13
N HIS A 11 -4.10 18.00 0.90
CA HIS A 11 -2.64 17.96 0.87
C HIS A 11 -2.06 16.57 1.18
N ALA A 12 -2.65 15.83 2.11
CA ALA A 12 -2.16 14.50 2.45
C ALA A 12 -2.34 13.53 1.29
N MET A 13 -3.47 13.62 0.58
CA MET A 13 -3.70 12.81 -0.61
C MET A 13 -2.72 13.17 -1.74
N HIS A 14 -2.47 14.46 -1.98
CA HIS A 14 -1.50 14.89 -3.00
C HIS A 14 -0.10 14.34 -2.73
N LEU A 15 0.37 14.43 -1.48
CA LEU A 15 1.68 13.89 -1.08
C LEU A 15 1.72 12.35 -1.23
N LEU A 16 0.66 11.66 -0.81
CA LEU A 16 0.58 10.21 -0.97
C LEU A 16 0.63 9.81 -2.44
N MET A 17 -0.12 10.48 -3.32
CA MET A 17 -0.11 10.19 -4.75
C MET A 17 1.24 10.51 -5.40
N GLN A 18 1.94 11.53 -4.92
CA GLN A 18 3.30 11.82 -5.35
C GLN A 18 4.26 10.69 -4.95
N LEU A 19 4.24 10.25 -3.68
CA LEU A 19 5.05 9.13 -3.21
C LEU A 19 4.77 7.85 -4.04
N LEU A 20 3.50 7.52 -4.25
CA LEU A 20 3.12 6.36 -5.06
C LEU A 20 3.60 6.48 -6.51
N HIS A 21 3.62 7.69 -7.08
CA HIS A 21 4.15 7.91 -8.42
C HIS A 21 5.67 7.71 -8.47
N GLU A 22 6.40 8.20 -7.47
CA GLU A 22 7.85 8.10 -7.36
C GLU A 22 8.30 6.64 -7.16
N GLU A 23 7.63 5.90 -6.26
CA GLU A 23 8.02 4.53 -5.91
C GLU A 23 7.51 3.48 -6.92
N LEU A 24 6.31 3.64 -7.48
CA LEU A 24 5.66 2.61 -8.30
C LEU A 24 5.57 2.95 -9.79
N GLY A 25 5.79 4.21 -10.17
CA GLY A 25 5.59 4.65 -11.56
C GLY A 25 4.13 4.56 -12.00
N LEU A 26 3.24 5.30 -11.33
CA LEU A 26 1.79 5.20 -11.57
C LEU A 26 1.38 5.33 -13.06
N PRO A 27 0.45 4.49 -13.53
CA PRO A 27 0.03 4.47 -14.93
C PRO A 27 -0.69 5.77 -15.36
N GLU A 28 -0.29 6.32 -16.50
CA GLU A 28 -0.87 7.58 -16.99
C GLU A 28 -2.33 7.46 -17.45
N ARG A 29 -2.73 6.28 -17.95
CA ARG A 29 -4.01 6.02 -18.62
C ARG A 29 -4.99 5.13 -17.83
N LYS A 30 -4.67 4.79 -16.58
CA LYS A 30 -5.57 4.05 -15.69
C LYS A 30 -6.30 5.04 -14.79
N THR A 31 -7.58 4.75 -14.51
CA THR A 31 -8.33 5.49 -13.49
C THR A 31 -7.98 4.92 -12.12
N LEU A 32 -7.47 5.76 -11.22
CA LEU A 32 -7.16 5.40 -9.85
C LEU A 32 -8.31 5.83 -8.93
N SER A 33 -8.61 4.97 -7.97
CA SER A 33 -9.64 5.19 -6.97
C SER A 33 -9.14 4.71 -5.61
N LEU A 34 -9.87 5.04 -4.54
CA LEU A 34 -9.51 4.59 -3.19
C LEU A 34 -9.51 3.06 -3.05
N THR A 35 -10.28 2.33 -3.86
CA THR A 35 -10.30 0.87 -3.85
C THR A 35 -9.23 0.24 -4.73
N THR A 36 -8.45 1.03 -5.47
CA THR A 36 -7.34 0.52 -6.27
C THR A 36 -6.30 -0.09 -5.35
N SER A 37 -6.00 -1.37 -5.57
CA SER A 37 -5.06 -2.15 -4.79
C SER A 37 -3.64 -1.97 -5.33
N ILE A 38 -2.71 -1.50 -4.50
CA ILE A 38 -1.33 -1.28 -4.96
C ILE A 38 -0.65 -2.61 -5.29
N ASN A 39 -0.93 -3.67 -4.54
CA ASN A 39 -0.32 -4.98 -4.71
C ASN A 39 -0.93 -5.77 -5.87
N PHE A 40 -2.24 -5.66 -6.12
CA PHE A 40 -2.90 -6.39 -7.21
C PHE A 40 -3.06 -5.56 -8.49
N ASP A 41 -3.51 -4.31 -8.40
CA ASP A 41 -3.81 -3.48 -9.57
C ASP A 41 -2.59 -2.76 -10.14
N LEU A 42 -1.59 -2.48 -9.29
CA LEU A 42 -0.37 -1.77 -9.67
C LEU A 42 0.88 -2.66 -9.62
N GLY A 43 0.74 -3.91 -9.14
CA GLY A 43 1.84 -4.89 -9.11
C GLY A 43 2.95 -4.56 -8.11
N CYS A 44 2.67 -3.72 -7.10
CA CYS A 44 3.62 -3.39 -6.04
C CYS A 44 3.87 -4.62 -5.16
N ASP A 45 5.06 -5.19 -5.24
CA ASP A 45 5.44 -6.35 -4.43
C ASP A 45 6.95 -6.39 -4.18
N GLY A 46 7.41 -7.36 -3.38
CA GLY A 46 8.84 -7.60 -3.18
C GLY A 46 9.63 -6.36 -2.70
N SER A 47 10.71 -6.01 -3.40
CA SER A 47 11.52 -4.82 -3.10
C SER A 47 10.73 -3.52 -3.13
N ASP A 48 9.82 -3.38 -4.09
CA ASP A 48 9.09 -2.14 -4.33
C ASP A 48 8.12 -1.87 -3.18
N ALA A 49 7.43 -2.93 -2.72
CA ALA A 49 6.58 -2.86 -1.55
C ALA A 49 7.36 -2.50 -0.28
N ARG A 50 8.58 -3.04 -0.13
CA ARG A 50 9.42 -2.72 1.04
C ARG A 50 9.83 -1.25 1.03
N HIS A 51 10.35 -0.74 -0.10
CA HIS A 51 10.76 0.66 -0.22
C HIS A 51 9.59 1.61 -0.02
N LEU A 52 8.43 1.33 -0.63
CA LEU A 52 7.24 2.15 -0.45
C LEU A 52 6.83 2.26 1.02
N MET A 53 6.80 1.14 1.76
CA MET A 53 6.38 1.14 3.15
C MET A 53 7.39 1.82 4.08
N GLU A 54 8.69 1.69 3.80
CA GLU A 54 9.76 2.45 4.48
C GLU A 54 9.58 3.95 4.26
N ALA A 55 9.40 4.39 3.01
CA ALA A 55 9.18 5.80 2.68
C ALA A 55 7.86 6.34 3.28
N LEU A 56 6.81 5.52 3.35
CA LEU A 56 5.53 5.89 3.94
C LEU A 56 5.68 6.14 5.46
N GLU A 57 6.39 5.26 6.16
CA GLU A 57 6.69 5.42 7.59
C GLU A 57 7.50 6.69 7.84
N GLU A 58 8.57 6.91 7.05
CA GLU A 58 9.47 8.07 7.21
C GLU A 58 8.79 9.41 6.87
N GLN A 59 8.08 9.48 5.74
CA GLN A 59 7.51 10.75 5.23
C GLN A 59 6.26 11.19 6.01
N PHE A 60 5.46 10.24 6.50
CA PHE A 60 4.19 10.55 7.17
C PHE A 60 4.19 10.28 8.67
N ALA A 61 5.31 9.78 9.21
CA ALA A 61 5.47 9.39 10.61
C ALA A 61 4.39 8.40 11.07
N ILE A 62 4.13 7.37 10.26
CA ILE A 62 3.10 6.36 10.53
C ILE A 62 3.63 5.32 11.50
N ASP A 63 2.93 5.12 12.61
CA ASP A 63 3.21 4.04 13.55
C ASP A 63 2.70 2.69 13.01
N LEU A 64 3.62 1.83 12.55
CA LEU A 64 3.34 0.50 11.96
C LEU A 64 3.09 -0.60 13.01
N VAL A 65 2.21 -0.35 13.98
CA VAL A 65 2.05 -1.17 15.19
C VAL A 65 1.76 -2.64 14.94
N ASP A 66 0.82 -2.94 14.04
CA ASP A 66 0.39 -4.31 13.75
C ASP A 66 0.53 -4.67 12.25
N TYR A 67 1.29 -3.86 11.51
CA TYR A 67 1.53 -4.06 10.09
C TYR A 67 2.31 -5.37 9.84
N ASP A 68 1.76 -6.25 9.00
CA ASP A 68 2.42 -7.47 8.53
C ASP A 68 2.56 -7.44 7.01
N ALA A 69 3.78 -7.20 6.52
CA ALA A 69 4.05 -7.14 5.08
C ALA A 69 3.61 -8.41 4.33
N TYR A 70 3.72 -9.59 4.95
CA TYR A 70 3.32 -10.85 4.30
C TYR A 70 1.81 -11.02 4.20
N ARG A 71 1.01 -10.15 4.81
CA ARG A 71 -0.45 -10.12 4.64
C ARG A 71 -0.83 -9.57 3.27
N TYR A 72 -0.08 -8.59 2.79
CA TYR A 72 -0.38 -7.84 1.56
C TYR A 72 0.54 -8.21 0.39
N PHE A 73 1.81 -8.49 0.67
CA PHE A 73 2.87 -8.60 -0.32
C PHE A 73 3.40 -10.03 -0.42
N GLN A 74 3.69 -10.51 -1.63
CA GLN A 74 4.48 -11.70 -1.87
C GLN A 74 5.98 -11.41 -1.69
N PRO A 75 6.69 -12.23 -0.89
CA PRO A 75 8.12 -12.04 -0.75
C PRO A 75 8.84 -12.22 -2.08
N GLU A 76 9.82 -11.35 -2.34
CA GLU A 76 10.66 -11.41 -3.53
C GLU A 76 11.62 -12.63 -3.50
N GLY A 77 11.89 -13.20 -4.68
CA GLY A 77 13.01 -14.11 -4.89
C GLY A 77 12.80 -15.59 -4.55
N PHE A 78 13.91 -16.33 -4.57
CA PHE A 78 13.97 -17.76 -4.26
C PHE A 78 14.29 -18.05 -2.79
N ASP A 79 14.28 -17.04 -1.92
CA ASP A 79 14.63 -17.22 -0.52
C ASP A 79 13.65 -18.21 0.15
N VAL A 80 14.18 -19.39 0.45
CA VAL A 80 13.42 -20.52 1.01
C VAL A 80 12.88 -20.18 2.41
N PHE A 81 13.54 -19.29 3.15
CA PHE A 81 13.09 -18.84 4.46
C PHE A 81 11.90 -17.88 4.34
N LEU A 82 11.94 -16.92 3.40
CA LEU A 82 10.81 -16.03 3.11
C LEU A 82 9.60 -16.83 2.59
N LYS A 83 9.82 -17.77 1.67
CA LYS A 83 8.76 -18.67 1.18
C LYS A 83 8.18 -19.54 2.29
N ARG A 84 9.01 -20.03 3.23
CA ARG A 84 8.54 -20.82 4.37
C ARG A 84 7.70 -19.96 5.34
N ARG A 85 8.05 -18.70 5.57
CA ARG A 85 7.23 -17.77 6.38
C ARG A 85 5.91 -17.41 5.72
N ALA A 86 5.89 -17.28 4.39
CA ALA A 86 4.66 -17.05 3.62
C ALA A 86 3.79 -18.31 3.48
N LYS A 87 4.38 -19.52 3.57
CA LYS A 87 3.69 -20.79 3.45
C LYS A 87 2.63 -20.94 4.55
N GLY A 88 1.37 -21.07 4.15
CA GLY A 88 0.22 -21.24 5.05
C GLY A 88 -0.51 -19.94 5.40
N ARG A 89 -0.10 -18.78 4.86
CA ARG A 89 -0.74 -17.48 5.13
C ARG A 89 -1.95 -17.15 4.24
N GLY A 90 -2.39 -18.09 3.39
CA GLY A 90 -3.53 -17.89 2.48
C GLY A 90 -3.24 -16.91 1.34
N ASP A 91 -4.29 -16.50 0.64
CA ASP A 91 -4.21 -15.47 -0.40
C ASP A 91 -3.92 -14.10 0.22
N LYS A 92 -3.22 -13.24 -0.53
CA LYS A 92 -2.89 -11.89 -0.07
C LYS A 92 -4.15 -11.03 0.03
N ALA A 93 -4.20 -10.20 1.06
CA ALA A 93 -5.23 -9.18 1.17
C ALA A 93 -4.91 -8.01 0.23
N PRO A 94 -5.92 -7.35 -0.37
CA PRO A 94 -5.68 -6.12 -1.11
C PRO A 94 -5.24 -5.01 -0.15
N LEU A 95 -4.15 -4.33 -0.47
CA LEU A 95 -3.75 -3.08 0.16
C LEU A 95 -4.14 -1.94 -0.76
N THR A 96 -5.15 -1.16 -0.39
CA THR A 96 -5.74 -0.14 -1.25
C THR A 96 -5.19 1.26 -0.98
N ILE A 97 -5.30 2.16 -1.96
CA ILE A 97 -4.93 3.58 -1.79
C ILE A 97 -5.72 4.20 -0.62
N GLY A 98 -6.98 3.80 -0.42
CA GLY A 98 -7.80 4.24 0.70
C GLY A 98 -7.24 3.84 2.06
N MET A 99 -6.68 2.63 2.18
CA MET A 99 -6.01 2.20 3.41
C MET A 99 -4.76 3.04 3.70
N LEU A 100 -3.91 3.28 2.70
CA LEU A 100 -2.74 4.14 2.85
C LEU A 100 -3.13 5.56 3.26
N TYR A 101 -4.13 6.13 2.58
CA TYR A 101 -4.61 7.47 2.90
C TYR A 101 -5.13 7.55 4.33
N GLN A 102 -5.93 6.59 4.79
CA GLN A 102 -6.41 6.58 6.16
C GLN A 102 -5.26 6.41 7.17
N ALA A 103 -4.27 5.56 6.88
CA ALA A 103 -3.10 5.39 7.73
C ALA A 103 -2.29 6.70 7.86
N VAL A 104 -2.12 7.43 6.75
CA VAL A 104 -1.50 8.77 6.74
C VAL A 104 -2.31 9.75 7.60
N LYS A 105 -3.63 9.79 7.44
CA LYS A 105 -4.50 10.72 8.20
C LYS A 105 -4.50 10.45 9.69
N LEU A 106 -4.39 9.19 10.09
CA LEU A 106 -4.33 8.77 11.50
C LEU A 106 -2.90 8.69 12.03
N GLN A 107 -1.89 8.82 11.17
CA GLN A 107 -0.47 8.57 11.44
C GLN A 107 -0.23 7.22 12.14
N ARG A 108 -1.03 6.22 11.79
CA ARG A 108 -1.06 4.92 12.46
C ARG A 108 -1.61 3.85 11.54
N TRP A 109 -0.98 2.68 11.60
CA TRP A 109 -1.50 1.47 10.98
C TRP A 109 -2.31 0.66 11.99
N ASP A 110 -3.63 0.60 11.77
CA ASP A 110 -4.54 -0.32 12.46
C ASP A 110 -5.14 -1.25 11.41
N THR A 111 -4.58 -2.47 11.31
CA THR A 111 -4.93 -3.41 10.24
C THR A 111 -6.43 -3.69 10.18
N LYS A 112 -7.08 -3.85 11.33
CA LYS A 112 -8.51 -4.18 11.39
C LYS A 112 -9.37 -3.00 10.95
N ALA A 113 -9.03 -1.79 11.39
CA ALA A 113 -9.77 -0.59 10.98
C ALA A 113 -9.59 -0.30 9.49
N LEU A 114 -8.37 -0.43 8.97
CA LEU A 114 -8.05 -0.14 7.57
C LEU A 114 -8.71 -1.12 6.61
N GLU A 115 -8.68 -2.42 6.91
CA GLU A 115 -9.33 -3.42 6.07
C GLU A 115 -10.86 -3.32 6.07
N GLY A 116 -11.47 -2.75 7.13
CA GLY A 116 -12.90 -2.50 7.17
C GLY A 116 -13.38 -1.36 6.25
N ILE A 117 -12.45 -0.61 5.63
CA ILE A 117 -12.74 0.52 4.72
C ILE A 117 -12.76 0.05 3.25
N SER A 118 -12.13 -1.09 2.94
CA SER A 118 -12.02 -1.62 1.57
C SER A 118 -13.18 -2.50 1.16
#